data_AF-A0A1G7P5R8-F1
#
_entry.id   AF-A0A1G7P5R8-F1
#
_cell.length_a   1.000
_cell.length_b   1.000
_cell.length_c   1.000
_cell.angle_alpha   90.00
_cell.angle_beta   90.00
_cell.angle_gamma   90.00
#
_symmetry.space_group_name_H-M   'P 1'
#
loop_
_entity.id
_entity.type
_entity.pdbx_description
1 polymer ?
#
loop_
_entity_poly.entity_id
_entity_poly.type
_entity_poly.pdbx_seq_one_letter_code
_entity_poly.pdbx_strand_id
1 'polypeptide(L)'
;MEAARARGRARWAAAGETKAPQEKPPASTGTPWAGTAGAVVAMLVLGGVALATFDGGAGGDETALAQPSHSYVPGLITPAELPAEAEQPAESSEPGLSSPATRNAVPPAGDSGKTRSYTTGPGCGGYTSVGSYRDGRKGWVDHGDGRCGTTFVSVPMSGDPRRDDPGSYAQWTFAMTGSCELSVFIPDGGVEEVGGNPTVYYVFDGDGVIRTPTASFAIKQVEKRGQWVRVGRFRASGNLTVQLLNRGQNTDAAGPTLAHHAAGAVKADCTA
;
A
#
# COMPACT_ATOMS: atom_id res chain seq x y z
N MET A 1 17.32 -23.45 -1.12
CA MET A 1 16.79 -22.11 -0.75
C MET A 1 17.80 -20.99 -0.95
N GLU A 2 19.09 -21.23 -0.71
CA GLU A 2 20.15 -20.22 -0.85
C GLU A 2 20.38 -19.73 -2.29
N ALA A 3 20.31 -20.63 -3.28
CA ALA A 3 20.42 -20.26 -4.70
C ALA A 3 19.27 -19.37 -5.21
N ALA A 4 18.07 -19.47 -4.63
CA ALA A 4 16.93 -18.60 -4.96
C ALA A 4 17.12 -17.20 -4.37
N ARG A 5 17.63 -17.10 -3.14
CA ARG A 5 18.00 -15.82 -2.50
C ARG A 5 19.09 -15.08 -3.30
N ALA A 6 20.04 -15.79 -3.88
CA ALA A 6 21.10 -15.19 -4.70
C ALA A 6 20.57 -14.55 -6.00
N ARG A 7 19.60 -15.19 -6.67
CA ARG A 7 18.98 -14.64 -7.89
C ARG A 7 18.14 -13.39 -7.63
N GLY A 8 17.46 -13.34 -6.48
CA GLY A 8 16.78 -12.13 -6.01
C GLY A 8 17.77 -10.98 -5.85
N ARG A 9 18.85 -11.16 -5.09
CA ARG A 9 19.89 -10.14 -4.89
C ARG A 9 20.54 -9.65 -6.19
N ALA A 10 20.79 -10.55 -7.14
CA ALA A 10 21.37 -10.18 -8.44
C ALA A 10 20.43 -9.28 -9.27
N ARG A 11 19.11 -9.54 -9.22
CA ARG A 11 18.11 -8.65 -9.85
C ARG A 11 18.03 -7.29 -9.16
N TRP A 12 18.19 -7.23 -7.83
CA TRP A 12 18.27 -5.97 -7.08
C TRP A 12 19.50 -5.12 -7.43
N ALA A 13 20.67 -5.76 -7.55
CA ALA A 13 21.90 -5.05 -7.92
C ALA A 13 21.88 -4.51 -9.37
N ALA A 14 21.22 -5.23 -10.28
CA ALA A 14 21.07 -4.81 -11.67
C ALA A 14 20.00 -3.73 -11.89
N ALA A 15 19.15 -3.45 -10.90
CA ALA A 15 18.12 -2.42 -10.94
C ALA A 15 18.63 -1.02 -10.54
N GLY A 16 19.95 -0.86 -10.34
CA GLY A 16 20.59 0.43 -10.09
C GLY A 16 20.75 1.24 -11.38
N GLU A 17 20.14 2.43 -11.40
CA GLU A 17 20.41 3.55 -12.33
C GLU A 17 20.68 3.16 -13.78
N THR A 18 19.66 2.62 -14.47
CA THR A 18 19.63 2.85 -15.92
C THR A 18 19.42 4.34 -16.14
N LYS A 19 20.49 5.06 -16.53
CA LYS A 19 20.35 6.38 -17.15
C LYS A 19 19.27 6.25 -18.23
N ALA A 20 18.24 7.09 -18.13
CA ALA A 20 17.21 7.19 -19.15
C ALA A 20 17.88 7.23 -20.53
N PRO A 21 17.43 6.41 -21.51
CA PRO A 21 17.91 6.54 -22.88
C PRO A 21 17.68 7.99 -23.32
N GLN A 22 18.74 8.68 -23.70
CA GLN A 22 18.62 10.00 -24.29
C GLN A 22 17.85 9.83 -25.59
N GLU A 23 16.59 10.23 -25.60
CA GLU A 23 15.73 10.17 -26.77
C GLU A 23 16.33 11.06 -27.85
N LYS A 24 16.91 10.43 -28.87
CA LYS A 24 17.41 11.10 -30.07
C LYS A 24 16.19 11.71 -30.76
N PRO A 25 16.16 13.02 -31.05
CA PRO A 25 15.04 13.62 -31.77
C PRO A 25 14.84 12.89 -33.10
N PRO A 26 13.60 12.67 -33.55
CA PRO A 26 13.35 11.99 -34.82
C PRO A 26 14.03 12.76 -35.95
N ALA A 27 14.73 12.00 -36.81
CA ALA A 27 15.37 12.52 -38.00
C ALA A 27 14.30 13.22 -38.86
N SER A 28 14.47 14.52 -39.09
CA SER A 28 13.66 15.26 -40.05
C SER A 28 13.94 14.72 -41.45
N THR A 29 12.89 14.21 -42.09
CA THR A 29 12.90 13.82 -43.49
C THR A 29 13.09 15.08 -44.33
N GLY A 30 14.30 15.26 -44.85
CA GLY A 30 14.64 16.37 -45.73
C GLY A 30 14.01 16.21 -47.11
N THR A 31 13.25 17.22 -47.53
CA THR A 31 12.88 17.44 -48.93
C THR A 31 13.79 18.55 -49.47
N PRO A 32 14.45 18.39 -50.64
CA PRO A 32 15.30 19.42 -51.19
C PRO A 32 14.47 20.41 -52.02
N TRP A 33 14.48 21.69 -51.64
CA TRP A 33 14.22 22.74 -52.61
C TRP A 33 15.18 23.91 -52.43
N ALA A 34 15.63 24.41 -53.56
CA ALA A 34 16.72 25.34 -53.76
C ALA A 34 16.30 26.79 -53.48
N GLY A 35 17.27 27.56 -52.97
CA GLY A 35 17.48 28.97 -53.30
C GLY A 35 16.64 29.99 -52.54
N THR A 36 17.28 30.80 -51.70
CA THR A 36 17.67 32.18 -52.03
C THR A 36 18.26 32.89 -50.81
N ALA A 37 19.20 33.78 -51.09
CA ALA A 37 19.93 34.62 -50.16
C ALA A 37 19.03 35.64 -49.46
N GLY A 38 19.39 36.00 -48.23
CA GLY A 38 18.80 37.12 -47.51
C GLY A 38 19.68 37.50 -46.33
N ALA A 39 20.33 38.65 -46.44
CA ALA A 39 21.37 39.15 -45.56
C ALA A 39 20.78 40.00 -44.41
N VAL A 40 21.44 39.93 -43.24
CA VAL A 40 21.69 41.03 -42.28
C VAL A 40 20.48 41.62 -41.51
N VAL A 41 20.59 41.69 -40.18
CA VAL A 41 20.69 42.95 -39.38
C VAL A 41 20.61 42.56 -37.90
N ALA A 42 21.65 42.93 -37.15
CA ALA A 42 21.61 43.05 -35.71
C ALA A 42 21.03 44.41 -35.31
N MET A 43 20.11 44.46 -34.35
CA MET A 43 19.88 45.65 -33.49
C MET A 43 19.25 45.25 -32.15
N LEU A 44 20.11 45.28 -31.12
CA LEU A 44 19.98 45.96 -29.82
C LEU A 44 18.62 46.58 -29.40
N VAL A 45 18.32 46.35 -28.09
CA VAL A 45 17.96 47.35 -27.06
C VAL A 45 16.50 47.45 -26.52
N LEU A 46 16.44 47.26 -25.20
CA LEU A 46 15.54 47.81 -24.16
C LEU A 46 14.09 47.32 -23.99
N GLY A 47 13.82 46.86 -22.76
CA GLY A 47 12.84 47.51 -21.89
C GLY A 47 11.46 46.85 -21.81
N GLY A 48 11.08 46.38 -20.62
CA GLY A 48 9.69 46.04 -20.33
C GLY A 48 9.51 45.09 -19.17
N VAL A 49 9.79 45.56 -17.95
CA VAL A 49 9.23 44.94 -16.73
C VAL A 49 7.72 45.21 -16.74
N ALA A 50 6.91 44.17 -16.83
CA ALA A 50 5.50 44.22 -16.51
C ALA A 50 5.23 43.24 -15.37
N LEU A 51 5.12 43.79 -14.16
CA LEU A 51 4.52 43.12 -13.02
C LEU A 51 3.03 42.97 -13.30
N ALA A 52 2.60 41.77 -13.65
CA ALA A 52 1.19 41.41 -13.67
C ALA A 52 0.85 40.76 -12.33
N THR A 53 0.36 41.57 -11.40
CA THR A 53 -0.45 41.11 -10.26
C THR A 53 -1.79 40.63 -10.79
N PHE A 54 -1.99 39.31 -10.82
CA PHE A 54 -3.34 38.75 -10.91
C PHE A 54 -3.81 38.39 -9.51
N ASP A 55 -4.53 39.34 -8.93
CA ASP A 55 -5.50 39.11 -7.88
C ASP A 55 -6.62 38.26 -8.49
N GLY A 56 -6.74 37.02 -8.01
CA GLY A 56 -7.63 36.02 -8.55
C GLY A 56 -8.19 35.19 -7.40
N GLY A 57 -9.14 35.78 -6.68
CA GLY A 57 -9.98 35.04 -5.75
C GLY A 57 -10.74 33.93 -6.48
N ALA A 58 -10.64 32.72 -5.96
CA ALA A 58 -11.56 31.63 -6.24
C ALA A 58 -11.80 30.91 -4.92
N GLY A 59 -12.98 31.16 -4.34
CA GLY A 59 -13.58 30.27 -3.37
C GLY A 59 -13.80 28.92 -4.05
N GLY A 60 -13.30 27.88 -3.41
CA GLY A 60 -13.58 26.50 -3.73
C GLY A 60 -13.70 25.75 -2.43
N ASP A 61 -14.93 25.46 -2.02
CA ASP A 61 -15.27 24.45 -1.04
C ASP A 61 -14.66 23.11 -1.50
N GLU A 62 -13.40 22.85 -1.14
CA GLU A 62 -12.91 21.48 -1.06
C GLU A 62 -13.61 20.85 0.14
N THR A 63 -14.69 20.15 -0.17
CA THR A 63 -15.17 19.04 0.65
C THR A 63 -13.99 18.08 0.79
N ALA A 64 -13.18 18.30 1.82
CA ALA A 64 -12.31 17.30 2.36
C ALA A 64 -13.21 16.09 2.63
N LEU A 65 -13.15 15.09 1.74
CA LEU A 65 -13.72 13.79 2.01
C LEU A 65 -13.04 13.33 3.28
N ALA A 66 -13.76 13.47 4.39
CA ALA A 66 -13.34 12.99 5.68
C ALA A 66 -12.92 11.54 5.50
N GLN A 67 -11.62 11.28 5.70
CA GLN A 67 -11.13 9.91 5.79
C GLN A 67 -12.02 9.22 6.84
N PRO A 68 -12.66 8.08 6.52
CA PRO A 68 -13.52 7.45 7.49
C PRO A 68 -12.69 7.09 8.72
N SER A 69 -13.10 7.58 9.87
CA SER A 69 -12.61 7.15 11.17
C SER A 69 -13.05 5.69 11.36
N HIS A 70 -12.22 4.77 10.90
CA HIS A 70 -12.55 3.35 10.93
C HIS A 70 -12.45 2.77 12.34
N SER A 71 -13.44 1.93 12.66
CA SER A 71 -13.50 1.14 13.89
C SER A 71 -12.25 0.27 14.04
N TYR A 72 -11.54 0.52 15.14
CA TYR A 72 -10.41 -0.27 15.62
C TYR A 72 -10.87 -1.70 15.93
N VAL A 73 -10.27 -2.70 15.28
CA VAL A 73 -10.35 -4.09 15.72
C VAL A 73 -9.39 -4.24 16.91
N PRO A 74 -9.87 -4.59 18.13
CA PRO A 74 -8.99 -4.77 19.27
C PRO A 74 -7.99 -5.91 19.02
N GLY A 75 -6.68 -5.62 19.03
CA GLY A 75 -5.65 -6.66 19.10
C GLY A 75 -4.35 -6.47 18.31
N LEU A 76 -4.18 -5.42 17.50
CA LEU A 76 -2.91 -5.14 16.81
C LEU A 76 -2.57 -3.64 16.92
N ILE A 77 -1.48 -3.36 17.65
CA ILE A 77 -0.84 -2.07 17.97
C ILE A 77 -1.71 -1.03 18.70
N THR A 78 -1.61 -1.02 20.03
CA THR A 78 -1.78 0.18 20.87
C THR A 78 -0.68 1.20 20.57
N PRO A 79 -0.98 2.48 20.31
CA PRO A 79 0.04 3.53 20.31
C PRO A 79 0.66 3.63 21.71
N ALA A 80 1.99 3.52 21.78
CA ALA A 80 2.74 3.83 22.99
C ALA A 80 2.69 5.34 23.22
N GLU A 81 2.11 5.73 24.36
CA GLU A 81 2.14 7.10 24.88
C GLU A 81 3.56 7.42 25.38
N LEU A 82 4.13 8.54 24.93
CA LEU A 82 5.39 9.08 25.46
C LEU A 82 5.18 9.66 26.87
N PRO A 83 6.23 9.70 27.71
CA PRO A 83 6.11 9.83 29.16
C PRO A 83 5.90 11.28 29.59
N ALA A 84 4.96 11.49 30.51
CA ALA A 84 4.93 12.65 31.39
C ALA A 84 5.44 12.23 32.78
N GLU A 85 6.34 13.05 33.31
CA GLU A 85 7.08 12.88 34.55
C GLU A 85 6.22 13.20 35.79
N ALA A 86 6.72 12.76 36.94
CA ALA A 86 6.07 12.45 38.22
C ALA A 86 5.38 13.59 39.00
N GLU A 87 4.42 13.24 39.88
CA GLU A 87 4.49 13.48 41.34
C GLU A 87 3.34 12.78 42.14
N GLN A 88 3.74 11.74 42.89
CA GLN A 88 3.43 11.35 44.29
C GLN A 88 1.99 11.09 44.86
N PRO A 89 1.88 10.29 45.96
CA PRO A 89 0.73 9.41 46.25
C PRO A 89 -0.12 9.80 47.48
N ALA A 90 -1.37 9.32 47.53
CA ALA A 90 -2.12 9.14 48.79
C ALA A 90 -3.17 8.02 48.67
N GLU A 91 -3.27 7.23 49.75
CA GLU A 91 -4.10 6.04 49.95
C GLU A 91 -5.61 6.29 50.18
N SER A 92 -6.35 5.19 50.02
CA SER A 92 -7.52 4.73 50.80
C SER A 92 -8.94 5.21 50.44
N SER A 93 -9.67 4.30 49.77
CA SER A 93 -10.79 3.49 50.33
C SER A 93 -12.02 3.41 49.41
N GLU A 94 -12.31 2.16 49.00
CA GLU A 94 -13.52 1.67 48.33
C GLU A 94 -14.82 1.96 49.12
N PRO A 95 -16.00 2.05 48.44
CA PRO A 95 -16.75 0.82 48.13
C PRO A 95 -17.44 0.78 46.75
N GLY A 96 -17.16 -0.30 46.01
CA GLY A 96 -18.14 -1.14 45.32
C GLY A 96 -19.10 -0.50 44.33
N LEU A 97 -18.77 -0.56 43.04
CA LEU A 97 -19.73 -0.72 41.94
C LEU A 97 -19.11 -1.58 40.82
N SER A 98 -19.49 -2.87 40.87
CA SER A 98 -19.72 -3.77 39.73
C SER A 98 -18.80 -3.65 38.51
N SER A 99 -17.74 -4.46 38.51
CA SER A 99 -17.03 -4.83 37.28
C SER A 99 -18.03 -5.41 36.26
N PRO A 100 -18.08 -4.93 34.99
CA PRO A 100 -18.65 -5.74 33.93
C PRO A 100 -17.71 -6.94 33.76
N ALA A 101 -18.16 -8.08 34.29
CA ALA A 101 -17.53 -9.36 34.05
C ALA A 101 -17.23 -9.50 32.56
N THR A 102 -15.97 -9.85 32.29
CA THR A 102 -15.47 -10.31 31.00
C THR A 102 -16.48 -11.30 30.42
N ARG A 103 -17.30 -10.87 29.47
CA ARG A 103 -17.95 -11.83 28.58
C ARG A 103 -16.84 -12.36 27.69
N ASN A 104 -16.22 -13.45 28.14
CA ASN A 104 -15.70 -14.44 27.22
C ASN A 104 -16.84 -14.68 26.22
N ALA A 105 -16.71 -14.12 25.02
CA ALA A 105 -17.62 -14.39 23.94
C ALA A 105 -17.49 -15.90 23.70
N VAL A 106 -18.45 -16.66 24.22
CA VAL A 106 -18.65 -18.05 23.86
C VAL A 106 -18.73 -18.02 22.33
N PRO A 107 -17.80 -18.68 21.61
CA PRO A 107 -17.93 -18.76 20.16
C PRO A 107 -19.29 -19.40 19.89
N PRO A 108 -20.12 -18.85 18.98
CA PRO A 108 -21.39 -19.48 18.66
C PRO A 108 -21.11 -20.92 18.22
N ALA A 109 -21.56 -21.88 19.03
CA ALA A 109 -21.67 -23.26 18.63
C ALA A 109 -22.80 -23.31 17.60
N GLY A 110 -22.45 -23.41 16.31
CA GLY A 110 -23.45 -23.36 15.26
C GLY A 110 -22.86 -23.57 13.88
N ASP A 111 -23.06 -24.80 13.41
CA ASP A 111 -22.99 -25.29 12.03
C ASP A 111 -21.59 -25.68 11.52
N SER A 112 -21.32 -26.98 11.54
CA SER A 112 -20.22 -27.64 10.84
C SER A 112 -20.45 -27.65 9.33
N GLY A 113 -20.88 -26.52 8.76
CA GLY A 113 -20.86 -26.29 7.33
C GLY A 113 -19.43 -26.48 6.84
N LYS A 114 -19.25 -27.26 5.77
CA LYS A 114 -17.94 -27.54 5.19
C LYS A 114 -17.21 -26.22 4.91
N THR A 115 -16.12 -25.96 5.64
CA THR A 115 -15.27 -24.80 5.39
C THR A 115 -14.64 -24.93 4.01
N ARG A 116 -14.79 -23.89 3.17
CA ARG A 116 -14.13 -23.79 1.87
C ARG A 116 -12.96 -22.84 1.99
N SER A 117 -11.80 -23.25 1.47
CA SER A 117 -10.59 -22.44 1.48
C SER A 117 -10.29 -21.89 0.10
N TYR A 118 -10.01 -20.59 0.03
CA TYR A 118 -9.64 -19.88 -1.19
C TYR A 118 -8.31 -19.18 -0.96
N THR A 119 -7.40 -19.22 -1.93
CA THR A 119 -6.14 -18.46 -1.87
C THR A 119 -5.95 -17.70 -3.16
N THR A 120 -5.67 -16.41 -3.04
CA THR A 120 -5.40 -15.49 -4.15
C THR A 120 -4.09 -14.76 -3.88
N GLY A 121 -3.54 -14.10 -4.89
CA GLY A 121 -2.26 -13.42 -4.79
C GLY A 121 -1.39 -13.59 -6.03
N PRO A 122 -0.21 -12.98 -6.03
CA PRO A 122 0.78 -13.21 -7.09
C PRO A 122 1.03 -14.72 -7.27
N GLY A 123 0.84 -15.20 -8.50
CA GLY A 123 0.94 -16.63 -8.85
C GLY A 123 -0.26 -17.52 -8.47
N CYS A 124 -1.26 -16.99 -7.74
CA CYS A 124 -2.48 -17.71 -7.35
C CYS A 124 -3.73 -17.32 -8.16
N GLY A 125 -3.65 -16.23 -8.95
CA GLY A 125 -4.83 -15.60 -9.55
C GLY A 125 -5.58 -14.70 -8.57
N GLY A 126 -6.59 -14.00 -9.07
CA GLY A 126 -7.40 -13.06 -8.28
C GLY A 126 -6.62 -11.85 -7.75
N TYR A 127 -5.40 -11.62 -8.21
CA TYR A 127 -4.54 -10.51 -7.81
C TYR A 127 -4.32 -9.54 -8.95
N THR A 128 -4.35 -8.24 -8.66
CA THR A 128 -3.96 -7.19 -9.62
C THR A 128 -3.19 -6.08 -8.92
N SER A 129 -2.30 -5.43 -9.68
CA SER A 129 -1.55 -4.24 -9.27
C SER A 129 -2.05 -3.06 -10.08
N VAL A 130 -2.63 -2.05 -9.42
CA VAL A 130 -3.12 -0.83 -10.05
C VAL A 130 -2.06 0.26 -9.89
N GLY A 131 -1.84 1.06 -10.93
CA GLY A 131 -0.79 2.09 -10.96
C GLY A 131 0.63 1.55 -10.92
N SER A 132 0.83 0.28 -11.25
CA SER A 132 2.15 -0.35 -11.11
C SER A 132 3.13 0.08 -12.21
N TYR A 133 4.34 0.44 -11.81
CA TYR A 133 5.46 0.80 -12.69
C TYR A 133 6.71 0.01 -12.26
N ARG A 134 7.68 -0.20 -13.17
CA ARG A 134 8.83 -1.11 -12.97
C ARG A 134 10.17 -0.37 -13.01
N ASP A 135 10.31 0.67 -12.19
CA ASP A 135 11.52 1.51 -12.09
C ASP A 135 12.54 0.94 -11.09
N GLY A 136 12.72 -0.38 -11.10
CA GLY A 136 13.63 -1.06 -10.20
C GLY A 136 13.29 -0.81 -8.73
N ARG A 137 14.29 -0.40 -7.94
CA ARG A 137 14.17 -0.21 -6.48
C ARG A 137 13.25 0.94 -6.06
N LYS A 138 12.77 1.77 -6.98
CA LYS A 138 11.83 2.86 -6.71
C LYS A 138 10.38 2.51 -7.09
N GLY A 139 10.20 1.40 -7.79
CA GLY A 139 8.91 0.97 -8.31
C GLY A 139 8.49 -0.37 -7.74
N TRP A 140 7.55 -1.00 -8.42
CA TRP A 140 7.09 -2.31 -8.05
C TRP A 140 8.12 -3.36 -8.46
N VAL A 141 8.36 -4.35 -7.59
CA VAL A 141 9.35 -5.40 -7.86
C VAL A 141 8.71 -6.77 -7.63
N ASP A 142 8.75 -7.62 -8.64
CA ASP A 142 8.21 -8.98 -8.56
C ASP A 142 9.27 -9.95 -7.99
N HIS A 143 8.87 -10.76 -7.03
CA HIS A 143 9.71 -11.75 -6.35
C HIS A 143 9.12 -13.16 -6.44
N GLY A 144 9.98 -14.17 -6.34
CA GLY A 144 9.58 -15.58 -6.35
C GLY A 144 9.75 -16.26 -7.70
N ASP A 145 9.08 -17.40 -7.87
CA ASP A 145 9.17 -18.27 -9.05
C ASP A 145 7.90 -18.28 -9.92
N GLY A 146 6.97 -17.37 -9.65
CA GLY A 146 5.68 -17.25 -10.35
C GLY A 146 4.59 -18.19 -9.85
N ARG A 147 4.89 -19.08 -8.88
CA ARG A 147 3.90 -20.00 -8.31
C ARG A 147 3.16 -19.38 -7.14
N CYS A 148 1.95 -19.89 -6.90
CA CYS A 148 1.13 -19.51 -5.77
C CYS A 148 1.84 -19.78 -4.44
N GLY A 149 1.82 -18.80 -3.53
CA GLY A 149 2.40 -18.92 -2.19
C GLY A 149 3.91 -18.71 -2.09
N THR A 150 4.63 -18.73 -3.21
CA THR A 150 6.08 -18.46 -3.29
C THR A 150 6.41 -17.14 -3.98
N THR A 151 5.41 -16.51 -4.59
CA THR A 151 5.53 -15.24 -5.32
C THR A 151 4.91 -14.11 -4.51
N PHE A 152 5.55 -12.95 -4.53
CA PHE A 152 5.03 -11.72 -3.95
C PHE A 152 5.52 -10.51 -4.74
N VAL A 153 4.92 -9.36 -4.50
CA VAL A 153 5.32 -8.10 -5.13
C VAL A 153 5.66 -7.07 -4.06
N SER A 154 6.82 -6.44 -4.17
CA SER A 154 7.19 -5.27 -3.38
C SER A 154 6.50 -4.06 -3.98
N VAL A 155 5.70 -3.36 -3.18
CA VAL A 155 4.86 -2.22 -3.54
C VAL A 155 5.53 -0.95 -2.99
N PRO A 156 5.89 0.02 -3.85
CA PRO A 156 6.59 1.23 -3.41
C PRO A 156 5.68 2.03 -2.49
N MET A 157 6.26 2.55 -1.39
CA MET A 157 5.50 3.44 -0.50
C MET A 157 5.27 4.80 -1.16
N SER A 158 4.18 5.47 -0.78
CA SER A 158 3.83 6.81 -1.28
C SER A 158 4.86 7.90 -0.94
N GLY A 159 5.72 7.66 0.06
CA GLY A 159 6.65 8.64 0.60
C GLY A 159 6.03 9.53 1.69
N ASP A 160 4.77 9.30 2.05
CA ASP A 160 4.06 10.01 3.12
C ASP A 160 3.44 8.98 4.10
N PRO A 161 3.74 9.05 5.41
CA PRO A 161 3.22 8.12 6.41
C PRO A 161 1.71 8.27 6.65
N ARG A 162 1.09 9.38 6.24
CA ARG A 162 -0.32 9.72 6.48
C ARG A 162 -1.17 9.66 5.21
N ARG A 163 -0.54 9.67 4.03
CA ARG A 163 -1.26 9.73 2.74
C ARG A 163 -0.88 8.55 1.84
N ASP A 164 -1.89 7.84 1.37
CA ASP A 164 -1.76 6.90 0.24
C ASP A 164 -1.89 7.64 -1.11
N ASP A 165 -1.35 7.02 -2.16
CA ASP A 165 -1.64 7.37 -3.54
C ASP A 165 -2.85 6.54 -4.01
N PRO A 166 -4.02 7.16 -4.26
CA PRO A 166 -5.22 6.42 -4.66
C PRO A 166 -5.07 5.76 -6.04
N GLY A 167 -4.09 6.17 -6.85
CA GLY A 167 -3.78 5.57 -8.14
C GLY A 167 -2.90 4.31 -8.05
N SER A 168 -2.32 3.99 -6.89
CA SER A 168 -1.31 2.94 -6.73
C SER A 168 -1.61 2.03 -5.55
N TYR A 169 -2.11 0.83 -5.84
CA TYR A 169 -2.49 -0.16 -4.82
C TYR A 169 -2.45 -1.59 -5.37
N ALA A 170 -2.37 -2.55 -4.46
CA ALA A 170 -2.52 -3.96 -4.80
C ALA A 170 -3.90 -4.42 -4.34
N GLN A 171 -4.56 -5.29 -5.12
CA GLN A 171 -5.87 -5.82 -4.75
C GLN A 171 -5.98 -7.32 -5.00
N TRP A 172 -6.76 -7.97 -4.13
CA TRP A 172 -7.13 -9.37 -4.21
C TRP A 172 -8.65 -9.47 -4.26
N THR A 173 -9.19 -10.22 -5.22
CA THR A 173 -10.62 -10.44 -5.36
C THR A 173 -10.93 -11.94 -5.27
N PHE A 174 -11.92 -12.25 -4.46
CA PHE A 174 -12.42 -13.60 -4.24
C PHE A 174 -13.88 -13.69 -4.68
N ALA A 175 -14.25 -14.76 -5.37
CA ALA A 175 -15.65 -15.10 -5.63
C ALA A 175 -16.15 -16.10 -4.58
N MET A 176 -16.81 -15.61 -3.54
CA MET A 176 -17.26 -16.40 -2.39
C MET A 176 -18.41 -15.75 -1.64
N THR A 177 -19.14 -16.56 -0.88
CA THR A 177 -20.27 -16.16 -0.04
C THR A 177 -20.11 -16.68 1.39
N GLY A 178 -20.78 -16.04 2.35
CA GLY A 178 -20.86 -16.48 3.73
C GLY A 178 -20.00 -15.66 4.70
N SER A 179 -19.52 -16.30 5.76
CA SER A 179 -18.58 -15.70 6.72
C SER A 179 -17.18 -16.29 6.52
N CYS A 180 -16.22 -15.43 6.16
CA CYS A 180 -14.88 -15.81 5.77
C CYS A 180 -13.83 -15.29 6.74
N GLU A 181 -13.01 -16.18 7.28
CA GLU A 181 -11.79 -15.79 8.00
C GLU A 181 -10.69 -15.46 7.00
N LEU A 182 -10.19 -14.22 7.03
CA LEU A 182 -9.08 -13.78 6.19
C LEU A 182 -7.74 -13.94 6.90
N SER A 183 -6.74 -14.35 6.14
CA SER A 183 -5.33 -14.37 6.54
C SER A 183 -4.45 -13.84 5.41
N VAL A 184 -3.43 -13.07 5.76
CA VAL A 184 -2.45 -12.51 4.81
C VAL A 184 -1.10 -13.14 5.06
N PHE A 185 -0.46 -13.68 4.02
CA PHE A 185 0.91 -14.15 4.11
C PHE A 185 1.87 -12.98 3.93
N ILE A 186 2.74 -12.77 4.92
CA ILE A 186 3.82 -11.79 4.84
C ILE A 186 5.09 -12.53 4.43
N PRO A 187 5.65 -12.26 3.24
CA PRO A 187 6.83 -12.97 2.77
C PRO A 187 8.08 -12.62 3.59
N ASP A 188 9.11 -13.45 3.47
CA ASP A 188 10.45 -13.11 3.95
C ASP A 188 11.11 -12.08 3.04
N GLY A 189 11.95 -11.21 3.61
CA GLY A 189 12.72 -10.23 2.84
C GLY A 189 13.33 -9.13 3.69
N GLY A 190 14.14 -8.29 3.05
CA GLY A 190 14.69 -7.07 3.66
C GLY A 190 13.66 -5.95 3.80
N VAL A 191 14.03 -4.79 4.35
CA VAL A 191 13.10 -3.64 4.43
C VAL A 191 12.70 -3.12 3.05
N GLU A 192 13.59 -3.27 2.07
CA GLU A 192 13.32 -2.88 0.67
C GLU A 192 12.31 -3.79 -0.03
N GLU A 193 12.07 -4.98 0.52
CA GLU A 193 11.13 -5.95 -0.04
C GLU A 193 9.84 -6.03 0.80
N VAL A 194 10.01 -6.00 2.12
CA VAL A 194 8.97 -6.26 3.13
C VAL A 194 9.18 -5.30 4.30
N GLY A 195 9.09 -4.01 4.03
CA GLY A 195 9.32 -2.89 4.94
C GLY A 195 8.08 -2.28 5.58
N GLY A 196 6.88 -2.75 5.23
CA GLY A 196 5.62 -2.19 5.69
C GLY A 196 5.50 -2.04 7.22
N ASN A 197 5.30 -0.80 7.69
CA ASN A 197 5.21 -0.47 9.11
C ASN A 197 4.37 0.82 9.38
N PRO A 198 3.04 0.68 9.57
CA PRO A 198 2.24 -0.47 9.16
C PRO A 198 1.95 -0.46 7.65
N THR A 199 1.54 -1.61 7.12
CA THR A 199 0.81 -1.70 5.86
C THR A 199 -0.67 -1.69 6.14
N VAL A 200 -1.41 -0.80 5.49
CA VAL A 200 -2.86 -0.63 5.69
C VAL A 200 -3.62 -1.37 4.60
N TYR A 201 -4.71 -2.03 5.00
CA TYR A 201 -5.59 -2.76 4.12
C TYR A 201 -7.03 -2.32 4.29
N TYR A 202 -7.77 -2.29 3.19
CA TYR A 202 -9.21 -2.13 3.16
C TYR A 202 -9.88 -3.41 2.66
N VAL A 203 -11.08 -3.68 3.17
CA VAL A 203 -11.92 -4.81 2.78
C VAL A 203 -13.23 -4.27 2.24
N PHE A 204 -13.66 -4.79 1.11
CA PHE A 204 -14.90 -4.41 0.43
C PHE A 204 -15.74 -5.68 0.22
N ASP A 205 -17.03 -5.59 0.52
CA ASP A 205 -18.01 -6.60 0.10
C ASP A 205 -18.46 -6.27 -1.33
N GLY A 206 -17.88 -6.98 -2.29
CA GLY A 206 -18.12 -6.81 -3.72
C GLY A 206 -16.86 -6.69 -4.56
N ASP A 207 -17.07 -6.43 -5.86
CA ASP A 207 -16.00 -6.29 -6.84
C ASP A 207 -15.33 -4.92 -6.78
N GLY A 208 -14.01 -4.94 -6.66
CA GLY A 208 -13.17 -3.75 -6.70
C GLY A 208 -13.27 -2.84 -5.47
N VAL A 209 -12.80 -1.61 -5.64
CA VAL A 209 -12.53 -0.65 -4.55
C VAL A 209 -13.32 0.66 -4.69
N ILE A 210 -14.41 0.66 -5.45
CA ILE A 210 -15.18 1.87 -5.80
C ILE A 210 -16.12 2.31 -4.65
N ARG A 211 -16.53 1.37 -3.81
CA ARG A 211 -17.48 1.60 -2.72
C ARG A 211 -16.76 1.92 -1.41
N THR A 212 -17.49 2.35 -0.39
CA THR A 212 -16.94 2.47 0.97
C THR A 212 -16.45 1.09 1.46
N PRO A 213 -15.24 0.99 2.03
CA PRO A 213 -14.79 -0.27 2.59
C PRO A 213 -15.66 -0.65 3.79
N THR A 214 -15.98 -1.94 3.89
CA THR A 214 -16.73 -2.50 5.02
C THR A 214 -15.87 -2.64 6.27
N ALA A 215 -14.55 -2.72 6.10
CA ALA A 215 -13.59 -2.76 7.19
C ALA A 215 -12.19 -2.31 6.74
N SER A 216 -11.31 -2.08 7.72
CA SER A 216 -9.89 -1.86 7.51
C SER A 216 -9.06 -2.56 8.59
N PHE A 217 -7.81 -2.86 8.27
CA PHE A 217 -6.85 -3.39 9.24
C PHE A 217 -5.42 -2.99 8.85
N ALA A 218 -4.49 -3.13 9.79
CA ALA A 218 -3.09 -2.75 9.61
C ALA A 218 -2.17 -3.88 10.06
N ILE A 219 -1.10 -4.14 9.31
CA ILE A 219 -0.09 -5.15 9.65
C ILE A 219 1.29 -4.51 9.68
N LYS A 220 2.02 -4.68 10.79
CA LYS A 220 3.44 -4.38 10.86
C LYS A 220 4.24 -5.52 10.21
N GLN A 221 4.36 -5.49 8.88
CA GLN A 221 4.91 -6.59 8.07
C GLN A 221 6.34 -6.95 8.48
N VAL A 222 7.14 -5.95 8.85
CA VAL A 222 8.52 -6.15 9.30
C VAL A 222 8.66 -7.13 10.48
N GLU A 223 7.62 -7.28 11.31
CA GLU A 223 7.59 -8.19 12.46
C GLU A 223 6.92 -9.53 12.17
N LYS A 224 6.29 -9.69 11.00
CA LYS A 224 5.49 -10.86 10.63
C LYS A 224 6.03 -11.61 9.42
N ARG A 225 7.24 -11.28 8.97
CA ARG A 225 7.90 -11.92 7.81
C ARG A 225 7.94 -13.44 7.96
N GLY A 226 7.61 -14.12 6.87
CA GLY A 226 7.50 -15.58 6.78
C GLY A 226 6.23 -16.17 7.42
N GLN A 227 5.25 -15.36 7.83
CA GLN A 227 4.09 -15.81 8.59
C GLN A 227 2.77 -15.53 7.90
N TRP A 228 1.79 -16.40 8.15
CA TRP A 228 0.38 -16.10 7.91
C TRP A 228 -0.18 -15.32 9.09
N VAL A 229 -0.71 -14.13 8.83
CA VAL A 229 -1.35 -13.27 9.82
C VAL A 229 -2.86 -13.36 9.64
N ARG A 230 -3.56 -13.88 10.65
CA ARG A 230 -5.02 -13.84 10.70
C ARG A 230 -5.48 -12.42 11.00
N VAL A 231 -6.37 -11.86 10.17
CA VAL A 231 -6.78 -10.45 10.26
C VAL A 231 -8.22 -10.26 10.71
N GLY A 232 -9.07 -11.30 10.57
CA GLY A 232 -10.43 -11.26 11.09
C GLY A 232 -11.41 -12.08 10.26
N ARG A 233 -12.70 -11.99 10.63
CA ARG A 233 -13.81 -12.58 9.90
C ARG A 233 -14.65 -11.50 9.24
N PHE A 234 -15.00 -11.71 7.97
CA PHE A 234 -15.73 -10.77 7.15
C PHE A 234 -16.91 -11.48 6.47
N ARG A 235 -17.98 -10.73 6.20
CA ARG A 235 -19.10 -11.23 5.40
C ARG A 235 -18.79 -10.99 3.93
N ALA A 236 -19.12 -11.96 3.09
CA ALA A 236 -19.04 -11.88 1.65
C ALA A 236 -20.40 -12.22 1.03
N SER A 237 -20.88 -11.34 0.15
CA SER A 237 -22.20 -11.44 -0.49
C SER A 237 -22.12 -11.91 -1.94
N GLY A 238 -20.96 -12.42 -2.37
CA GLY A 238 -20.71 -12.92 -3.73
C GLY A 238 -19.26 -12.71 -4.14
N ASN A 239 -18.74 -11.50 -3.89
CA ASN A 239 -17.33 -11.18 -4.05
C ASN A 239 -16.79 -10.49 -2.80
N LEU A 240 -15.52 -10.70 -2.48
CA LEU A 240 -14.82 -9.96 -1.45
C LEU A 240 -13.53 -9.41 -2.06
N THR A 241 -13.29 -8.12 -1.89
CA THR A 241 -12.06 -7.48 -2.36
C THR A 241 -11.24 -7.01 -1.16
N VAL A 242 -9.95 -7.30 -1.16
CA VAL A 242 -8.97 -6.76 -0.22
C VAL A 242 -8.06 -5.84 -1.01
N GLN A 243 -7.80 -4.65 -0.48
CA GLN A 243 -6.91 -3.65 -1.06
C GLN A 243 -5.77 -3.38 -0.09
N LEU A 244 -4.53 -3.41 -0.56
CA LEU A 244 -3.35 -2.93 0.15
C LEU A 244 -3.05 -1.52 -0.33
N LEU A 245 -3.00 -0.57 0.60
CA LEU A 245 -2.65 0.82 0.32
C LEU A 245 -1.15 1.03 0.39
N ASN A 246 -0.63 1.92 -0.45
CA ASN A 246 0.80 2.19 -0.50
C ASN A 246 1.28 3.26 0.50
N ARG A 247 0.43 3.74 1.42
CA ARG A 247 0.77 4.71 2.47
C ARG A 247 2.03 4.31 3.23
N GLY A 248 3.02 5.19 3.34
CA GLY A 248 4.22 4.92 4.11
C GLY A 248 5.40 5.82 3.74
N GLN A 249 6.36 5.94 4.67
CA GLN A 249 7.59 6.69 4.46
C GLN A 249 8.69 5.78 3.91
N ASN A 250 9.36 6.20 2.83
CA ASN A 250 10.50 5.50 2.22
C ASN A 250 11.83 6.26 2.36
N THR A 251 11.90 7.20 3.29
CA THR A 251 13.08 7.98 3.65
C THR A 251 13.16 8.14 5.16
N ASP A 252 14.37 8.39 5.66
CA ASP A 252 14.63 8.78 7.04
C ASP A 252 15.67 9.91 7.06
N ALA A 253 16.17 10.25 8.25
CA ALA A 253 17.19 11.29 8.42
C ALA A 253 18.53 10.95 7.74
N ALA A 254 18.82 9.67 7.48
CA ALA A 254 20.03 9.21 6.83
C ALA A 254 19.87 9.10 5.29
N GLY A 255 18.64 9.14 4.78
CA GLY A 255 18.34 9.20 3.35
C GLY A 255 17.23 8.24 2.92
N PRO A 256 17.20 7.81 1.66
CA PRO A 256 16.21 6.86 1.17
C PRO A 256 16.36 5.49 1.83
N THR A 257 15.31 5.03 2.51
CA THR A 257 15.22 3.65 3.02
C THR A 257 14.79 2.68 1.93
N LEU A 258 14.14 3.21 0.89
CA LEU A 258 13.53 2.42 -0.20
C LEU A 258 12.63 1.31 0.35
N ALA A 259 11.99 1.54 1.49
CA ALA A 259 11.08 0.58 2.08
C ALA A 259 9.88 0.34 1.16
N HIS A 260 9.45 -0.91 1.07
CA HIS A 260 8.27 -1.32 0.30
C HIS A 260 7.28 -2.04 1.20
N HIS A 261 6.00 -1.98 0.86
CA HIS A 261 5.04 -2.97 1.38
C HIS A 261 5.17 -4.26 0.58
N ALA A 262 4.85 -5.40 1.17
CA ALA A 262 4.83 -6.66 0.46
C ALA A 262 3.39 -7.13 0.20
N ALA A 263 3.05 -7.32 -1.07
CA ALA A 263 1.81 -7.92 -1.50
C ALA A 263 2.04 -9.43 -1.75
N GLY A 264 1.73 -10.25 -0.75
CA GLY A 264 1.82 -11.72 -0.81
C GLY A 264 0.49 -12.41 -1.15
N ALA A 265 0.40 -13.69 -0.78
CA ALA A 265 -0.86 -14.44 -0.88
C ALA A 265 -1.84 -14.03 0.22
N VAL A 266 -3.13 -14.03 -0.10
CA VAL A 266 -4.24 -13.83 0.84
C VAL A 266 -5.13 -15.06 0.78
N LYS A 267 -5.50 -15.57 1.96
CA LYS A 267 -6.34 -16.76 2.13
C LYS A 267 -7.65 -16.38 2.80
N ALA A 268 -8.73 -17.00 2.35
CA ALA A 268 -10.06 -16.88 2.91
C ALA A 268 -10.63 -18.27 3.20
N ASP A 269 -10.95 -18.53 4.46
CA ASP A 269 -11.59 -19.76 4.92
C ASP A 269 -13.05 -19.46 5.29
N CYS A 270 -13.98 -19.90 4.44
CA CYS A 270 -15.38 -19.50 4.50
C CYS A 270 -16.31 -20.62 4.96
N THR A 271 -17.30 -20.25 5.76
CA THR A 271 -18.48 -21.07 6.09
C THR A 271 -19.73 -20.40 5.52
N ALA A 272 -20.68 -21.21 5.05
CA ALA A 272 -21.94 -20.73 4.49
C ALA A 272 -22.73 -19.86 5.48
#